data_AF-A0A3B0LZ66-F1
#
_entry.id   AF-A0A3B0LZ66-F1
#
_cell.length_a   1.000
_cell.length_b   1.000
_cell.length_c   1.000
_cell.angle_alpha   90.00
_cell.angle_beta   90.00
_cell.angle_gamma   90.00
#
_symmetry.space_group_name_H-M   'P 1'
#
loop_
_entity.id
_entity.type
_entity.pdbx_description
1 polymer ?
#
loop_
_entity_poly.entity_id
_entity_poly.type
_entity_poly.pdbx_seq_one_letter_code
_entity_poly.pdbx_strand_id
1 'polypeptide(L)'
;MMCHFFDTDLLVKQNAKISIAELVERDGWDCFRDLESSVLRSIQQPNSVISTGVGILLLKENRDFMKKNGCIIYLQAPSDVLIRRLSADPEISRRPTLTGKPLAEEIAEVMNEREGYYLDTADYIIDAALPTTKIVYQIDHFLQNDKKYFV
;
A
#
# COMPACT_ATOMS: atom_id res chain seq x y z
N MET A 1 18.39 12.08 -9.08
CA MET A 1 18.95 10.83 -8.52
C MET A 1 18.06 9.68 -8.96
N MET A 2 18.63 8.54 -9.35
CA MET A 2 17.82 7.40 -9.80
C MET A 2 17.22 6.71 -8.57
N CYS A 3 15.90 6.53 -8.55
CA CYS A 3 15.18 5.89 -7.46
C CYS A 3 14.63 4.54 -7.94
N HIS A 4 14.77 3.50 -7.13
CA HIS A 4 14.18 2.20 -7.43
C HIS A 4 12.70 2.19 -7.03
N PHE A 5 11.86 1.55 -7.84
CA PHE A 5 10.46 1.37 -7.52
C PHE A 5 10.17 -0.11 -7.27
N PHE A 6 9.54 -0.41 -6.14
CA PHE A 6 9.07 -1.74 -5.79
C PHE A 6 7.58 -1.69 -5.49
N ASP A 7 6.88 -2.75 -5.84
CA ASP A 7 5.48 -2.97 -5.47
C ASP A 7 5.39 -4.32 -4.76
N THR A 8 4.95 -4.32 -3.49
CA THR A 8 4.94 -5.55 -2.68
C THR A 8 4.01 -6.61 -3.26
N ASP A 9 2.87 -6.22 -3.85
CA ASP A 9 1.92 -7.16 -4.44
C ASP A 9 2.50 -7.82 -5.70
N LEU A 10 3.22 -7.04 -6.53
CA LEU A 10 3.94 -7.59 -7.68
C LEU A 10 5.05 -8.55 -7.26
N LEU A 11 5.83 -8.21 -6.23
CA LEU A 11 6.90 -9.06 -5.72
C LEU A 11 6.34 -10.35 -5.09
N VAL A 12 5.23 -10.29 -4.36
CA VAL A 12 4.55 -11.50 -3.84
C VAL A 12 4.12 -12.40 -5.01
N LYS A 13 3.47 -11.85 -6.05
CA LYS A 13 3.08 -12.62 -7.24
C LYS A 13 4.27 -13.25 -7.95
N GLN A 14 5.38 -12.53 -8.09
CA GLN A 14 6.61 -13.04 -8.72
C GLN A 14 7.22 -14.20 -7.91
N ASN A 15 7.24 -14.07 -6.59
CA ASN A 15 7.77 -15.11 -5.70
C ASN A 15 6.87 -16.35 -5.65
N ALA A 16 5.54 -16.15 -5.56
CA ALA A 16 4.56 -17.22 -5.48
C ALA A 16 4.29 -17.91 -6.84
N LYS A 17 4.62 -17.23 -7.96
CA LYS A 17 4.36 -17.68 -9.35
C LYS A 17 2.88 -17.96 -9.66
N ILE A 18 1.98 -17.40 -8.86
CA ILE A 18 0.52 -17.48 -9.00
C ILE A 18 -0.08 -16.09 -8.72
N SER A 19 -1.34 -15.89 -9.08
CA SER A 19 -2.07 -14.67 -8.75
C SER A 19 -2.36 -14.58 -7.25
N ILE A 20 -2.64 -13.36 -6.75
CA ILE A 20 -3.05 -13.17 -5.35
C ILE A 20 -4.39 -13.87 -5.08
N ALA A 21 -5.31 -13.87 -6.05
CA ALA A 21 -6.59 -14.57 -5.93
C ALA A 21 -6.39 -16.07 -5.71
N GLU A 22 -5.57 -16.72 -6.55
CA GLU A 22 -5.24 -18.15 -6.39
C GLU A 22 -4.51 -18.45 -5.08
N LEU A 23 -3.58 -17.56 -4.67
CA LEU A 23 -2.85 -17.71 -3.41
C LEU A 23 -3.79 -17.64 -2.20
N VAL A 24 -4.70 -16.66 -2.17
CA VAL A 24 -5.67 -16.51 -1.08
C VAL A 24 -6.69 -17.63 -1.08
N GLU A 25 -7.15 -18.09 -2.26
CA GLU A 25 -8.07 -19.23 -2.37
C GLU A 25 -7.45 -20.52 -1.83
N ARG A 26 -6.16 -20.76 -2.11
CA ARG A 26 -5.45 -21.98 -1.70
C ARG A 26 -4.98 -21.94 -0.25
N ASP A 27 -4.35 -20.83 0.16
CA ASP A 27 -3.55 -20.74 1.40
C ASP A 27 -4.10 -19.72 2.40
N GLY A 28 -5.14 -18.96 2.03
CA GLY A 28 -5.79 -17.98 2.89
C GLY A 28 -5.06 -16.64 3.02
N TRP A 29 -5.74 -15.68 3.66
CA TRP A 29 -5.20 -14.34 3.88
C TRP A 29 -4.00 -14.32 4.81
N ASP A 30 -3.96 -15.16 5.85
CA ASP A 30 -2.85 -15.19 6.80
C ASP A 30 -1.53 -15.55 6.10
N CYS A 31 -1.55 -16.56 5.22
CA CYS A 31 -0.37 -16.91 4.41
C CYS A 31 0.04 -15.76 3.47
N PHE A 32 -0.92 -15.08 2.84
CA PHE A 32 -0.62 -13.89 2.05
C PHE A 32 0.05 -12.79 2.89
N ARG A 33 -0.39 -12.56 4.13
CA ARG A 33 0.20 -11.56 5.03
C ARG A 33 1.62 -11.94 5.44
N ASP A 34 1.90 -13.22 5.68
CA ASP A 34 3.27 -13.68 5.97
C ASP A 34 4.19 -13.43 4.77
N LEU A 35 3.72 -13.72 3.55
CA LEU A 35 4.48 -13.47 2.31
C LEU A 35 4.69 -11.98 2.06
N GLU A 36 3.66 -11.16 2.23
CA GLU A 36 3.73 -9.69 2.11
C GLU A 36 4.76 -9.12 3.09
N SER A 37 4.77 -9.61 4.33
CA SER A 37 5.73 -9.19 5.37
C SER A 37 7.16 -9.64 5.05
N SER A 38 7.33 -10.85 4.51
CA SER A 38 8.62 -11.34 4.03
C SER A 38 9.15 -10.51 2.86
N VAL A 39 8.28 -10.16 1.91
CA VAL A 39 8.64 -9.32 0.76
C VAL A 39 9.05 -7.93 1.22
N LEU A 40 8.27 -7.29 2.09
CA LEU A 40 8.61 -5.99 2.66
C LEU A 40 10.01 -5.99 3.29
N ARG A 41 10.32 -7.00 4.10
CA ARG A 41 11.64 -7.14 4.76
C ARG A 41 12.78 -7.48 3.81
N SER A 42 12.49 -8.05 2.64
CA SER A 42 13.49 -8.39 1.63
C SER A 42 13.99 -7.18 0.83
N ILE A 43 13.22 -6.09 0.81
CA ILE A 43 13.58 -4.86 0.08
C ILE A 43 14.58 -4.07 0.93
N GLN A 44 15.87 -4.32 0.75
CA GLN A 44 16.96 -3.63 1.46
C GLN A 44 17.65 -2.53 0.63
N GLN A 45 17.06 -2.16 -0.52
CA GLN A 45 17.65 -1.24 -1.47
C GLN A 45 17.48 0.22 -0.99
N PRO A 46 18.56 0.99 -0.77
CA PRO A 46 18.45 2.42 -0.47
C PRO A 46 17.93 3.20 -1.69
N ASN A 47 17.43 4.42 -1.46
CA ASN A 47 16.85 5.28 -2.50
C ASN A 47 15.71 4.59 -3.27
N SER A 48 14.73 4.05 -2.53
CA SER A 48 13.62 3.29 -3.10
C SER A 48 12.26 3.86 -2.71
N VAL A 49 11.31 3.80 -3.62
CA VAL A 49 9.88 3.99 -3.37
C VAL A 49 9.22 2.61 -3.35
N ILE A 50 8.55 2.30 -2.25
CA ILE A 50 7.87 1.02 -2.05
C ILE A 50 6.36 1.28 -2.04
N SER A 51 5.68 0.87 -3.11
CA SER A 51 4.23 0.72 -3.15
C SER A 51 3.85 -0.50 -2.32
N THR A 52 2.91 -0.34 -1.38
CA THR A 52 2.53 -1.41 -0.46
C THR A 52 1.08 -1.81 -0.62
N GLY A 53 0.78 -3.08 -0.37
CA GLY A 53 -0.57 -3.61 -0.35
C GLY A 53 -1.43 -2.98 0.75
N VAL A 54 -2.74 -2.85 0.48
CA VAL A 54 -3.70 -2.18 1.39
C VAL A 54 -3.78 -2.82 2.79
N GLY A 55 -3.38 -4.08 2.93
CA GLY A 55 -3.42 -4.81 4.19
C GLY A 55 -2.11 -4.81 4.98
N ILE A 56 -1.04 -4.23 4.44
CA ILE A 56 0.30 -4.39 5.04
C ILE A 56 0.39 -3.85 6.47
N LEU A 57 -0.36 -2.78 6.76
CA LEU A 57 -0.39 -2.13 8.06
C LEU A 57 -1.27 -2.85 9.07
N LEU A 58 -1.98 -3.94 8.73
CA LEU A 58 -2.76 -4.70 9.71
C LEU A 58 -1.84 -5.35 10.77
N LEU A 59 -0.68 -5.83 10.33
CA LEU A 59 0.32 -6.42 11.22
C LEU A 59 1.17 -5.33 11.88
N LYS A 60 1.21 -5.33 13.21
CA LYS A 60 2.01 -4.36 13.99
C LYS A 60 3.50 -4.43 13.63
N GLU A 61 4.02 -5.61 13.39
CA GLU A 61 5.43 -5.80 13.01
C GLU A 61 5.80 -5.07 11.70
N ASN A 62 4.88 -5.00 10.73
CA ASN A 62 5.11 -4.27 9.48
C ASN A 62 5.10 -2.77 9.73
N ARG A 63 4.17 -2.27 10.56
CA ARG A 63 4.15 -0.86 10.97
C ARG A 63 5.46 -0.47 11.65
N ASP A 64 5.91 -1.26 12.62
CA ASP A 64 7.16 -1.02 13.35
C ASP A 64 8.38 -1.07 12.40
N PHE A 65 8.41 -2.04 11.47
CA PHE A 65 9.46 -2.14 10.47
C PHE A 65 9.49 -0.93 9.55
N MET A 66 8.35 -0.51 9.00
CA MET A 66 8.28 0.64 8.10
C MET A 66 8.69 1.93 8.82
N LYS A 67 8.19 2.16 10.05
CA LYS A 67 8.53 3.35 10.85
C LYS A 67 10.03 3.44 11.16
N LYS A 68 10.70 2.29 11.29
CA LYS A 68 12.15 2.22 11.55
C LYS A 68 13.00 2.42 10.30
N ASN A 69 12.52 2.02 9.12
CA ASN A 69 13.35 1.88 7.92
C ASN A 69 13.01 2.88 6.80
N GLY A 70 12.05 3.77 6.97
CA GLY A 70 11.72 4.75 5.94
C GLY A 70 10.72 5.81 6.35
N CYS A 71 10.30 6.58 5.35
CA CYS A 71 9.24 7.57 5.44
C CYS A 71 7.93 6.98 4.91
N ILE A 72 6.85 7.14 5.66
CA ILE A 72 5.55 6.57 5.33
C ILE A 72 4.63 7.68 4.82
N ILE A 73 4.35 7.66 3.53
CA ILE A 73 3.41 8.58 2.87
C ILE A 73 2.06 7.89 2.72
N TYR A 74 1.02 8.44 3.36
CA TYR A 74 -0.34 7.97 3.17
C TYR A 74 -1.04 8.78 2.07
N LEU A 75 -1.43 8.09 1.00
CA LEU A 75 -2.22 8.61 -0.10
C LEU A 75 -3.72 8.47 0.24
N GLN A 76 -4.26 9.45 0.97
CA GLN A 76 -5.65 9.45 1.40
C GLN A 76 -6.56 9.85 0.24
N ALA A 77 -7.59 9.07 -0.03
CA ALA A 77 -8.62 9.41 -1.01
C ALA A 77 -10.01 9.14 -0.42
N PRO A 78 -10.99 10.01 -0.73
CA PRO A 78 -12.40 9.73 -0.45
C PRO A 78 -12.88 8.42 -1.08
N SER A 79 -13.84 7.75 -0.44
CA SER A 79 -14.35 6.45 -0.90
C SER A 79 -14.90 6.49 -2.33
N ASP A 80 -15.54 7.58 -2.76
CA ASP A 80 -16.06 7.72 -4.13
C ASP A 80 -14.93 7.75 -5.17
N VAL A 81 -13.78 8.35 -4.83
CA VAL A 81 -12.58 8.36 -5.67
C VAL A 81 -12.00 6.95 -5.78
N LEU A 82 -11.94 6.21 -4.67
CA LEU A 82 -11.47 4.81 -4.64
C LEU A 82 -12.38 3.90 -5.48
N ILE A 83 -13.70 3.99 -5.28
CA ILE A 83 -14.70 3.22 -6.04
C ILE A 83 -14.56 3.51 -7.53
N ARG A 84 -14.44 4.79 -7.92
CA ARG A 84 -14.30 5.18 -9.33
C ARG A 84 -13.03 4.61 -9.96
N ARG A 85 -11.90 4.66 -9.25
CA ARG A 85 -10.61 4.12 -9.73
C ARG A 85 -10.66 2.61 -9.89
N LEU A 86 -11.16 1.91 -8.88
CA LEU A 86 -11.26 0.44 -8.91
C LEU A 86 -12.26 -0.03 -9.96
N SER A 87 -13.39 0.66 -10.14
CA SER A 87 -14.36 0.36 -11.19
C SER A 87 -13.81 0.57 -12.61
N ALA A 88 -12.81 1.45 -12.77
CA ALA A 88 -12.17 1.73 -14.04
C ALA A 88 -10.94 0.83 -14.31
N ASP A 89 -10.52 0.02 -13.33
CA ASP A 89 -9.39 -0.88 -13.47
C ASP A 89 -9.77 -2.08 -14.35
N PRO A 90 -9.12 -2.30 -15.51
CA PRO A 90 -9.38 -3.46 -16.37
C PRO A 90 -9.18 -4.80 -15.66
N GLU A 91 -8.37 -4.83 -14.61
CA GLU A 91 -7.99 -6.03 -13.87
C GLU A 91 -8.82 -6.20 -12.59
N ILE A 92 -9.87 -5.41 -12.39
CA ILE A 92 -10.72 -5.45 -11.18
C ILE A 92 -11.30 -6.85 -10.90
N SER A 93 -11.57 -7.64 -11.94
CA SER A 93 -12.06 -9.02 -11.83
C SER A 93 -11.04 -9.99 -11.26
N ARG A 94 -9.74 -9.66 -11.29
CA ARG A 94 -8.65 -10.47 -10.74
C ARG A 94 -8.27 -10.06 -9.31
N ARG A 95 -8.85 -8.97 -8.80
CA ARG A 95 -8.66 -8.56 -7.41
C ARG A 95 -9.50 -9.47 -6.51
N PRO A 96 -8.89 -10.23 -5.58
CA PRO A 96 -9.66 -10.97 -4.60
C PRO A 96 -10.45 -9.99 -3.72
N THR A 97 -11.72 -10.31 -3.50
CA THR A 97 -12.56 -9.57 -2.56
C THR A 97 -12.03 -9.72 -1.15
N LEU A 98 -12.06 -8.63 -0.38
CA LEU A 98 -11.63 -8.58 1.01
C LEU A 98 -12.77 -8.95 1.97
N THR A 99 -14.03 -8.75 1.56
CA THR A 99 -15.21 -8.91 2.44
C THR A 99 -16.31 -9.79 1.84
N GLY A 100 -16.23 -10.14 0.56
CA GLY A 100 -17.29 -10.80 -0.20
C GLY A 100 -18.46 -9.90 -0.60
N LYS A 101 -18.39 -8.58 -0.31
CA LYS A 101 -19.47 -7.62 -0.51
C LYS A 101 -19.31 -6.80 -1.80
N PRO A 102 -20.38 -6.11 -2.26
CA PRO A 102 -20.26 -5.14 -3.35
C PRO A 102 -19.16 -4.11 -3.08
N LEU A 103 -18.50 -3.65 -4.15
CA LEU A 103 -17.29 -2.82 -4.07
C LEU A 103 -17.45 -1.59 -3.16
N ALA A 104 -18.59 -0.90 -3.21
CA ALA A 104 -18.84 0.29 -2.40
C ALA A 104 -18.91 -0.03 -0.90
N GLU A 105 -19.59 -1.13 -0.53
CA GLU A 105 -19.68 -1.60 0.86
C GLU A 105 -18.33 -2.10 1.35
N GLU A 106 -17.62 -2.86 0.52
CA GLU A 106 -16.28 -3.34 0.85
C GLU A 106 -15.31 -2.19 1.14
N ILE A 107 -15.30 -1.14 0.30
CA ILE A 107 -14.43 0.02 0.53
C ILE A 107 -14.82 0.76 1.80
N ALA A 108 -16.11 0.95 2.06
CA ALA A 108 -16.57 1.59 3.29
C ALA A 108 -16.11 0.83 4.54
N GLU A 109 -16.24 -0.51 4.54
CA GLU A 109 -15.82 -1.35 5.66
C GLU A 109 -14.31 -1.36 5.85
N VAL A 110 -13.55 -1.54 4.76
CA VAL A 110 -12.08 -1.53 4.79
C VAL A 110 -11.55 -0.18 5.28
N MET A 111 -12.12 0.94 4.83
CA MET A 111 -11.70 2.26 5.29
C MET A 111 -12.04 2.46 6.77
N ASN A 112 -13.26 2.10 7.19
CA ASN A 112 -13.66 2.21 8.60
C ASN A 112 -12.79 1.37 9.53
N GLU A 113 -12.38 0.18 9.10
CA GLU A 113 -11.49 -0.69 9.87
C GLU A 113 -10.05 -0.16 9.91
N ARG A 114 -9.54 0.35 8.78
CA ARG A 114 -8.09 0.52 8.58
C ARG A 114 -7.59 1.95 8.61
N GLU A 115 -8.46 2.95 8.49
CA GLU A 115 -8.06 4.35 8.46
C GLU A 115 -7.26 4.76 9.70
N GLY A 116 -7.63 4.24 10.88
CA GLY A 116 -6.86 4.44 12.10
C GLY A 116 -5.39 3.99 11.99
N TYR A 117 -5.12 2.87 11.31
CA TYR A 117 -3.75 2.40 11.10
C TYR A 117 -2.99 3.29 10.09
N TYR A 118 -3.64 3.74 9.01
CA TYR A 118 -2.99 4.65 8.06
C TYR A 118 -2.61 5.98 8.73
N LEU A 119 -3.53 6.57 9.49
CA LEU A 119 -3.32 7.83 10.19
C LEU A 119 -2.26 7.74 11.29
N ASP A 120 -2.25 6.67 12.09
CA ASP A 120 -1.24 6.48 13.15
C ASP A 120 0.16 6.17 12.60
N THR A 121 0.24 5.65 11.38
CA THR A 121 1.52 5.20 10.80
C THR A 121 2.15 6.23 9.89
N ALA A 122 1.37 7.09 9.24
CA ALA A 122 1.86 8.06 8.29
C ALA A 122 2.76 9.13 8.94
N ASP A 123 3.90 9.41 8.30
CA ASP A 123 4.69 10.61 8.57
C ASP A 123 4.11 11.81 7.80
N TYR A 124 3.48 11.57 6.65
CA TYR A 124 2.83 12.60 5.84
C TYR A 124 1.60 12.05 5.13
N ILE A 125 0.53 12.85 5.11
CA ILE A 125 -0.75 12.51 4.49
C ILE A 125 -0.97 13.44 3.31
N ILE A 126 -1.31 12.86 2.17
CA ILE A 126 -1.55 13.59 0.92
C ILE A 126 -2.93 13.24 0.39
N ASP A 127 -3.66 14.28 -0.06
CA ASP A 127 -4.88 14.09 -0.84
C ASP A 127 -4.54 13.46 -2.21
N ALA A 128 -4.84 12.17 -2.30
CA ALA A 128 -4.63 11.36 -3.48
C ALA A 128 -5.71 11.57 -4.56
N ALA A 129 -6.70 12.45 -4.36
CA ALA A 129 -7.60 12.90 -5.41
C ALA A 129 -6.96 13.97 -6.33
N LEU A 130 -5.85 14.57 -5.91
CA LEU A 130 -5.09 15.54 -6.70
C LEU A 130 -4.45 14.90 -7.95
N PRO A 131 -4.13 15.71 -8.98
CA PRO A 131 -3.32 15.25 -10.10
C PRO A 131 -1.96 14.70 -9.63
N THR A 132 -1.46 13.65 -10.28
CA THR A 132 -0.19 12.99 -9.92
C THR A 132 0.98 13.98 -9.83
N THR A 133 1.03 14.99 -10.70
CA THR A 133 2.07 16.04 -10.66
C THR A 133 2.05 16.85 -9.37
N LYS A 134 0.88 17.09 -8.79
CA LYS A 134 0.72 17.79 -7.50
C LYS A 134 1.08 16.89 -6.32
N ILE A 135 0.70 15.61 -6.38
CA ILE A 135 1.08 14.61 -5.37
C ILE A 135 2.62 14.50 -5.32
N VAL A 136 3.27 14.29 -6.46
CA VAL A 136 4.73 14.19 -6.55
C VAL A 136 5.41 15.45 -6.02
N TYR A 137 4.91 16.63 -6.39
CA TYR A 137 5.43 17.90 -5.87
C TYR A 137 5.32 18.00 -4.33
N GLN A 138 4.19 17.58 -3.75
CA GLN A 138 4.02 17.60 -2.29
C GLN A 138 4.94 16.61 -1.59
N ILE A 139 5.15 15.41 -2.15
CA ILE A 139 6.09 14.43 -1.61
C ILE A 139 7.52 14.99 -1.65
N ASP A 140 7.96 15.49 -2.80
CA ASP A 140 9.31 16.05 -2.96
C ASP A 140 9.55 17.24 -2.02
N HIS A 141 8.57 18.16 -1.93
CA HIS A 141 8.64 19.28 -1.01
C HIS A 141 8.68 18.84 0.46
N PHE A 142 7.86 17.87 0.86
CA PHE A 142 7.87 17.33 2.23
C PHE A 142 9.24 16.72 2.56
N LEU A 143 9.74 15.85 1.69
CA LEU A 143 11.01 15.17 1.88
C LEU A 143 12.16 16.19 1.99
N GLN A 144 12.29 17.16 1.09
CA GLN A 144 13.38 18.15 1.13
C GLN A 144 13.41 18.99 2.42
N ASN A 145 12.27 19.18 3.08
CA ASN A 145 12.18 19.96 4.31
C ASN A 145 12.36 19.11 5.57
N ASP A 146 12.23 17.78 5.47
CA ASP A 146 12.42 16.86 6.59
C ASP A 146 13.81 16.21 6.57
N LYS A 147 14.71 16.74 7.41
CA LYS A 147 16.09 16.26 7.56
C LYS A 147 16.18 14.83 8.10
N LYS A 148 15.08 14.23 8.56
CA LYS A 148 15.05 12.87 9.11
C LYS A 148 15.39 11.79 8.08
N TYR A 149 15.15 12.04 6.79
CA TYR A 149 15.20 11.01 5.74
C TYR A 149 16.30 11.22 4.69
N PHE A 150 17.13 12.26 4.83
CA PHE A 150 18.30 12.53 3.99
C PHE A 150 19.57 12.37 4.84
N VAL A 151 20.11 11.15 4.86
CA VAL A 151 21.45 10.83 5.39
C VAL A 151 22.28 10.20 4.29
#